data_AF-A0A662I516-F1
#
_entry.id   AF-A0A662I516-F1
#
_cell.length_a   1.000
_cell.length_b   1.000
_cell.length_c   1.000
_cell.angle_alpha   90.00
_cell.angle_beta   90.00
_cell.angle_gamma   90.00
#
_symmetry.space_group_name_H-M   'P 1'
#
loop_
_entity.id
_entity.type
_entity.pdbx_description
1 polymer ?
#
loop_
_entity_poly.entity_id
_entity_poly.type
_entity_poly.pdbx_seq_one_letter_code
_entity_poly.pdbx_strand_id
1 'polypeptide(L)'
;MCKVEITSLYTKELKELGLLGKTRIFLKNTGDFLAVTARENESFVVYLDPRVLKSRVLRRYARYLIRHEFLHVLDILSGKYGTDFKKTGVPLLDECIEQLYLAYTDLIADREYVEVFGEDDIMLLVELSYNMAKNLLREEVSWRTFFRSLKYAVSCLLYSEGRIKRSKTLRRLYNLYQMLYKDLLLIERSDGDWSFKSNLLATEALAVLSLVDLKRTWEEKTVVFRENWGEFMLIAEHLELTGEDNFFIKIWASRV
;
A
#
# COMPACT_ATOMS: atom_id res chain seq x y z
N MET A 1 25.86 -3.05 8.24
CA MET A 1 25.57 -1.64 7.90
C MET A 1 25.15 -0.90 9.16
N CYS A 2 25.70 0.28 9.43
CA CYS A 2 25.40 1.05 10.65
C CYS A 2 24.06 1.79 10.51
N LYS A 3 23.14 1.62 11.46
CA LYS A 3 21.93 2.44 11.57
C LYS A 3 22.23 3.67 12.42
N VAL A 4 21.81 4.85 11.98
CA VAL A 4 22.03 6.11 12.73
C VAL A 4 20.71 6.57 13.34
N GLU A 5 20.65 6.68 14.66
CA GLU A 5 19.44 7.13 15.33
C GLU A 5 19.25 8.65 15.16
N ILE A 6 18.04 9.05 14.77
CA ILE A 6 17.63 10.44 14.56
C ILE A 6 16.35 10.81 15.32
N THR A 7 15.95 9.98 16.30
CA THR A 7 14.73 10.15 17.11
C THR A 7 14.61 11.56 17.70
N SER A 8 15.72 12.15 18.15
CA SER A 8 15.74 13.48 18.76
C SER A 8 15.19 14.58 17.85
N LEU A 9 15.34 14.45 16.52
CA LEU A 9 14.86 15.43 15.54
C LEU A 9 13.33 15.51 15.46
N TYR A 10 12.62 14.47 15.89
CA TYR A 10 11.16 14.36 15.81
C TYR A 10 10.51 14.21 17.20
N THR A 11 11.22 14.65 18.25
CA THR A 11 10.74 14.55 19.64
C THR A 11 9.40 15.27 19.83
N LYS A 12 9.16 16.36 19.11
CA LYS A 12 7.91 17.12 19.18
C LYS A 12 6.74 16.28 18.65
N GLU A 13 6.85 15.79 17.41
CA GLU A 13 5.83 14.93 16.79
C GLU A 13 5.58 13.66 17.62
N LEU A 14 6.63 13.03 18.15
CA LEU A 14 6.49 11.85 19.01
C LEU A 14 5.73 12.14 20.31
N LYS A 15 5.94 13.32 20.91
CA LYS A 15 5.20 13.74 22.11
C LYS A 15 3.74 14.02 21.80
N GLU A 16 3.47 14.76 20.72
CA GLU A 16 2.11 15.10 20.27
C GLU A 16 1.26 13.86 20.00
N LEU A 17 1.87 12.80 19.46
CA LEU A 17 1.19 11.54 19.14
C LEU A 17 1.23 10.49 20.27
N GLY A 18 1.84 10.80 21.42
CA GLY A 18 1.99 9.83 22.51
C GLY A 18 2.84 8.60 22.14
N LEU A 19 3.78 8.77 21.21
CA LEU A 19 4.72 7.75 20.70
C LEU A 19 6.12 7.85 21.30
N LEU A 20 6.39 8.87 22.13
CA LEU A 20 7.67 9.02 22.81
C LEU A 20 7.98 7.76 23.66
N GLY A 21 9.09 7.10 23.37
CA GLY A 21 9.49 5.85 24.03
C GLY A 21 8.85 4.58 23.46
N LYS A 22 7.82 4.69 22.62
CA LYS A 22 7.18 3.56 21.92
C LYS A 22 7.79 3.24 20.56
N THR A 23 8.39 4.25 19.92
CA THR A 23 9.08 4.11 18.65
C THR A 23 10.37 4.91 18.62
N ARG A 24 11.29 4.49 17.74
CA ARG A 24 12.56 5.16 17.45
C ARG A 24 12.73 5.32 15.95
N ILE A 25 13.56 6.26 15.56
CA ILE A 25 13.75 6.61 14.16
C ILE A 25 15.21 6.43 13.80
N PHE A 26 15.47 5.66 12.75
CA PHE A 26 16.84 5.45 12.27
C PHE A 26 16.98 5.74 10.78
N LEU A 27 18.15 6.22 10.40
CA LEU A 27 18.60 6.22 9.01
C LEU A 27 19.13 4.83 8.65
N LYS A 28 18.51 4.20 7.65
CA LYS A 28 18.85 2.87 7.13
C LYS A 28 18.45 2.81 5.65
N ASN A 29 19.21 2.11 4.82
CA ASN A 29 18.78 1.84 3.44
C ASN A 29 17.54 0.93 3.47
N THR A 30 16.44 1.40 2.89
CA THR A 30 15.13 0.74 2.89
C THR A 30 14.77 0.15 1.52
N GLY A 31 15.75 0.04 0.61
CA GLY A 31 15.56 -0.52 -0.73
C GLY A 31 14.69 0.39 -1.60
N ASP A 32 13.48 -0.05 -1.91
CA ASP A 32 12.57 0.67 -2.80
C ASP A 32 11.74 1.76 -2.09
N PHE A 33 11.68 1.73 -0.76
CA PHE A 33 10.89 2.67 0.02
C PHE A 33 11.71 3.85 0.50
N LEU A 34 11.06 5.01 0.71
CA LEU A 34 11.70 6.21 1.25
C LEU A 34 11.63 6.25 2.79
N ALA A 35 10.62 5.61 3.37
CA ALA A 35 10.50 5.32 4.78
C ALA A 35 9.74 4.00 4.96
N VAL A 36 9.91 3.34 6.09
CA VAL A 36 9.16 2.12 6.44
C VAL A 36 9.12 1.91 7.95
N THR A 37 7.98 1.47 8.44
CA THR A 37 7.78 1.01 9.81
C THR A 37 8.07 -0.48 9.90
N ALA A 38 8.85 -0.89 10.90
CA ALA A 38 9.17 -2.28 11.18
C ALA A 38 9.04 -2.57 12.68
N ARG A 39 8.81 -3.84 13.01
CA ARG A 39 8.90 -4.32 14.40
C ARG A 39 10.31 -4.82 14.67
N GLU A 40 10.97 -4.26 15.68
CA GLU A 40 12.23 -4.78 16.23
C GLU A 40 11.97 -5.22 17.68
N ASN A 41 11.99 -6.54 17.93
CA ASN A 41 11.64 -7.12 19.23
C ASN A 41 10.22 -6.69 19.67
N GLU A 42 10.11 -6.08 20.85
CA GLU A 42 8.86 -5.59 21.43
C GLU A 42 8.52 -4.14 21.03
N SER A 43 9.33 -3.49 20.20
CA SER A 43 9.15 -2.09 19.82
C SER A 43 8.96 -1.89 18.32
N PHE A 44 8.25 -0.83 17.95
CA PHE A 44 8.21 -0.37 16.58
C PHE A 44 9.37 0.57 16.30
N VAL A 45 9.83 0.56 15.05
CA VAL A 45 10.94 1.36 14.58
C VAL A 45 10.58 1.92 13.22
N VAL A 46 10.79 3.23 13.05
CA VAL A 46 10.68 3.90 11.76
C VAL A 46 12.05 4.01 11.14
N TYR A 47 12.20 3.53 9.91
CA TYR A 47 13.39 3.75 9.11
C TYR A 47 13.14 4.82 8.06
N LEU A 48 14.06 5.76 7.95
CA LEU A 48 14.09 6.75 6.88
C LEU A 48 15.28 6.49 5.97
N ASP A 49 15.04 6.45 4.67
CA ASP A 49 16.11 6.25 3.71
C ASP A 49 17.06 7.47 3.68
N PRO A 50 18.39 7.28 3.77
CA PRO A 50 19.34 8.39 3.68
C PRO A 50 19.21 9.25 2.41
N ARG A 51 18.68 8.70 1.30
CA ARG A 51 18.40 9.45 0.05
C ARG A 51 17.46 10.63 0.31
N VAL A 52 16.53 10.50 1.25
CA VAL A 52 15.59 11.57 1.60
C VAL A 52 16.33 12.81 2.10
N LEU A 53 17.32 12.64 2.97
CA LEU A 53 18.06 13.76 3.55
C LEU A 53 19.14 14.31 2.61
N LYS A 54 19.70 13.46 1.74
CA LYS A 54 20.74 13.84 0.77
C LYS A 54 20.22 14.70 -0.38
N SER A 55 19.00 14.44 -0.85
CA SER A 55 18.40 15.21 -1.95
C SER A 55 17.69 16.46 -1.44
N ARG A 56 18.02 17.64 -2.00
CA ARG A 56 17.30 18.90 -1.70
C ARG A 56 15.81 18.79 -2.00
N VAL A 57 15.45 18.06 -3.06
CA VAL A 57 14.06 17.83 -3.46
C VAL A 57 13.36 16.91 -2.48
N LEU A 58 14.00 15.82 -2.04
CA LEU A 58 13.35 14.86 -1.16
C LEU A 58 13.27 15.33 0.30
N ARG A 59 14.22 16.16 0.73
CA ARG A 59 14.31 16.64 2.12
C ARG A 59 13.05 17.36 2.56
N ARG A 60 12.33 18.04 1.65
CA ARG A 60 11.06 18.71 1.96
C ARG A 60 9.95 17.74 2.37
N TYR A 61 10.05 16.46 1.98
CA TYR A 61 9.09 15.42 2.35
C TYR A 61 9.47 14.63 3.60
N ALA A 62 10.66 14.87 4.19
CA ALA A 62 11.16 14.06 5.30
C ALA A 62 10.19 14.04 6.50
N ARG A 63 9.66 15.22 6.85
CA ARG A 63 8.70 15.37 7.94
C ARG A 63 7.39 14.64 7.64
N TYR A 64 6.88 14.76 6.42
CA TYR A 64 5.70 14.04 5.97
C TYR A 64 5.90 12.53 6.08
N LEU A 65 6.99 12.00 5.50
CA LEU A 65 7.30 10.57 5.52
C LEU A 65 7.37 10.03 6.96
N ILE A 66 8.06 10.74 7.86
CA ILE A 66 8.14 10.30 9.27
C ILE A 66 6.78 10.33 9.96
N ARG A 67 5.98 11.38 9.75
CA ARG A 67 4.62 11.48 10.31
C ARG A 67 3.71 10.38 9.79
N HIS A 68 3.79 10.07 8.50
CA HIS A 68 3.07 8.95 7.88
C HIS A 68 3.40 7.62 8.56
N GLU A 69 4.70 7.35 8.75
CA GLU A 69 5.13 6.13 9.46
C GLU A 69 4.71 6.12 10.94
N PHE A 70 4.57 7.27 11.60
CA PHE A 70 3.99 7.32 12.94
C PHE A 70 2.53 6.90 12.98
N LEU A 71 1.75 7.24 11.95
CA LEU A 71 0.37 6.78 11.84
C LEU A 71 0.32 5.27 11.67
N HIS A 72 1.22 4.68 10.88
CA HIS A 72 1.34 3.22 10.83
C HIS A 72 1.60 2.60 12.20
N VAL A 73 2.49 3.18 13.00
CA VAL A 73 2.73 2.71 14.37
C VAL A 73 1.45 2.80 15.22
N LEU A 74 0.70 3.90 15.14
CA LEU A 74 -0.53 4.09 15.89
C LEU A 74 -1.65 3.14 15.46
N ASP A 75 -1.80 2.92 14.16
CA ASP A 75 -2.78 2.01 13.59
C ASP A 75 -2.55 0.56 14.01
N ILE A 76 -1.28 0.14 14.00
CA ILE A 76 -0.91 -1.19 14.48
C ILE A 76 -1.18 -1.32 15.98
N LEU A 77 -0.80 -0.31 16.78
CA LEU A 77 -1.04 -0.30 18.22
C LEU A 77 -2.53 -0.28 18.59
N SER A 78 -3.37 0.32 17.74
CA SER A 78 -4.82 0.37 17.91
C SER A 78 -5.55 -0.84 17.30
N GLY A 79 -4.83 -1.75 16.63
CA GLY A 79 -5.38 -2.97 16.08
C GLY A 79 -6.15 -2.81 14.77
N LYS A 80 -5.99 -1.68 14.05
CA LYS A 80 -6.63 -1.48 12.74
C LYS A 80 -6.10 -2.44 11.67
N TYR A 81 -4.82 -2.79 11.78
CA TYR A 81 -4.18 -3.88 11.04
C TYR A 81 -2.98 -4.42 11.83
N GLY A 82 -2.59 -5.65 11.53
CA GLY A 82 -1.39 -6.29 12.11
C GLY A 82 -0.14 -6.01 11.29
N THR A 83 1.01 -6.48 11.79
CA THR A 83 2.30 -6.43 11.07
C THR A 83 2.44 -7.49 9.97
N ASP A 84 1.56 -8.49 10.01
CA ASP A 84 1.62 -9.67 9.16
C ASP A 84 0.32 -9.80 8.36
N PHE A 85 0.38 -10.47 7.21
CA PHE A 85 -0.77 -10.75 6.35
C PHE A 85 -0.77 -12.23 5.94
N LYS A 86 -1.92 -12.75 5.48
CA LYS A 86 -2.05 -14.13 5.02
C LYS A 86 -1.03 -14.44 3.93
N LYS A 87 -0.21 -15.45 4.19
CA LYS A 87 0.67 -16.08 3.21
C LYS A 87 0.01 -17.33 2.68
N THR A 88 -0.01 -17.46 1.38
CA THR A 88 -0.61 -18.58 0.64
C THR A 88 0.42 -19.61 0.24
N GLY A 89 1.71 -19.26 0.25
CA GLY A 89 2.80 -20.13 -0.20
C GLY A 89 3.00 -20.10 -1.73
N VAL A 90 2.15 -19.38 -2.46
CA VAL A 90 2.30 -19.15 -3.89
C VAL A 90 3.04 -17.82 -4.10
N PRO A 91 4.32 -17.82 -4.56
CA PRO A 91 5.17 -16.62 -4.52
C PRO A 91 4.58 -15.39 -5.22
N LEU A 92 3.98 -15.57 -6.40
CA LEU A 92 3.38 -14.46 -7.15
C LEU A 92 2.16 -13.88 -6.41
N LEU A 93 1.31 -14.73 -5.84
CA LEU A 93 0.15 -14.30 -5.08
C LEU A 93 0.59 -13.58 -3.80
N ASP A 94 1.57 -14.12 -3.08
CA ASP A 94 2.11 -13.51 -1.86
C ASP A 94 2.76 -12.14 -2.12
N GLU A 95 3.42 -11.92 -3.27
CA GLU A 95 3.91 -10.60 -3.69
C GLU A 95 2.74 -9.63 -3.95
N CYS A 96 1.67 -10.10 -4.61
CA CYS A 96 0.49 -9.27 -4.87
C CYS A 96 -0.25 -8.89 -3.57
N ILE A 97 -0.39 -9.84 -2.64
CA ILE A 97 -0.98 -9.61 -1.31
C ILE A 97 -0.15 -8.56 -0.56
N GLU A 98 1.18 -8.66 -0.58
CA GLU A 98 2.05 -7.67 0.07
C GLU A 98 1.83 -6.27 -0.49
N GLN A 99 1.75 -6.12 -1.82
CA GLN A 99 1.52 -4.80 -2.42
C GLN A 99 0.12 -4.25 -2.14
N LEU A 100 -0.90 -5.11 -2.07
CA LEU A 100 -2.25 -4.73 -1.65
C LEU A 100 -2.30 -4.35 -0.17
N TYR A 101 -1.60 -5.08 0.69
CA TYR A 101 -1.42 -4.75 2.10
C TYR A 101 -0.79 -3.37 2.26
N LEU A 102 0.31 -3.09 1.57
CA LEU A 102 0.96 -1.77 1.62
C LEU A 102 0.03 -0.65 1.14
N ALA A 103 -0.74 -0.88 0.08
CA ALA A 103 -1.71 0.10 -0.40
C ALA A 103 -2.89 0.30 0.56
N TYR A 104 -3.34 -0.77 1.21
CA TYR A 104 -4.39 -0.76 2.23
C TYR A 104 -3.95 0.03 3.47
N THR A 105 -2.75 -0.23 3.99
CA THR A 105 -2.23 0.48 5.16
C THR A 105 -1.96 1.94 4.84
N ASP A 106 -1.44 2.26 3.65
CA ASP A 106 -1.23 3.64 3.22
C ASP A 106 -2.55 4.40 3.05
N LEU A 107 -3.61 3.75 2.55
CA LEU A 107 -4.94 4.36 2.45
C LEU A 107 -5.46 4.85 3.81
N ILE A 108 -5.30 4.02 4.85
CA ILE A 108 -5.73 4.33 6.22
C ILE A 108 -4.86 5.46 6.78
N ALA A 109 -3.55 5.29 6.76
CA ALA A 109 -2.61 6.27 7.29
C ALA A 109 -2.74 7.63 6.57
N ASP A 110 -2.92 7.64 5.26
CA ASP A 110 -3.10 8.87 4.49
C ASP A 110 -4.39 9.61 4.90
N ARG A 111 -5.49 8.91 5.15
CA ARG A 111 -6.76 9.52 5.63
C ARG A 111 -6.58 10.15 7.00
N GLU A 112 -5.95 9.41 7.91
CA GLU A 112 -5.70 9.87 9.28
C GLU A 112 -4.71 11.01 9.35
N TYR A 113 -3.79 11.08 8.41
CA TYR A 113 -2.83 12.17 8.32
C TYR A 113 -3.53 13.53 8.32
N VAL A 114 -4.61 13.64 7.57
CA VAL A 114 -5.36 14.89 7.43
C VAL A 114 -6.08 15.24 8.71
N GLU A 115 -6.65 14.24 9.37
CA GLU A 115 -7.34 14.40 10.65
C GLU A 115 -6.38 14.84 11.76
N VAL A 116 -5.15 14.32 11.75
CA VAL A 116 -4.16 14.54 12.82
C VAL A 116 -3.28 15.77 12.57
N PHE A 117 -2.83 15.99 11.34
CA PHE A 117 -1.84 17.03 11.01
C PHE A 117 -2.39 18.15 10.12
N GLY A 118 -3.62 18.03 9.61
CA GLY A 118 -4.22 18.99 8.69
C GLY A 118 -3.81 18.79 7.23
N GLU A 119 -4.28 19.70 6.37
CA GLU A 119 -4.17 19.55 4.90
C GLU A 119 -2.88 20.13 4.30
N ASP A 120 -2.12 20.92 5.07
CA ASP A 120 -1.00 21.73 4.55
C ASP A 120 0.06 20.91 3.81
N ASP A 121 0.33 19.69 4.29
CA ASP A 121 1.32 18.78 3.71
C ASP A 121 0.73 17.81 2.66
N ILE A 122 -0.60 17.74 2.47
CA ILE A 122 -1.26 16.81 1.53
C ILE A 122 -0.79 17.04 0.10
N MET A 123 -0.66 18.29 -0.31
CA MET A 123 -0.24 18.59 -1.69
C MET A 123 1.19 18.12 -1.97
N LEU A 124 2.06 18.11 -0.96
CA LEU A 124 3.41 17.55 -1.04
C LEU A 124 3.37 16.02 -1.11
N LEU A 125 2.52 15.37 -0.30
CA LEU A 125 2.25 13.93 -0.38
C LEU A 125 1.80 13.54 -1.79
N VAL A 126 0.74 14.17 -2.30
CA VAL A 126 0.19 13.88 -3.62
C VAL A 126 1.22 14.09 -4.71
N GLU A 127 2.06 15.12 -4.61
CA GLU A 127 3.15 15.34 -5.55
C GLU A 127 4.20 14.21 -5.48
N LEU A 128 4.61 13.81 -4.27
CA LEU A 128 5.56 12.72 -4.07
C LEU A 128 5.00 11.40 -4.60
N SER A 129 3.79 11.00 -4.19
CA SER A 129 3.14 9.77 -4.64
C SER A 129 2.93 9.75 -6.14
N TYR A 130 2.49 10.86 -6.74
CA TYR A 130 2.38 10.95 -8.20
C TYR A 130 3.73 10.71 -8.90
N ASN A 131 4.81 11.31 -8.40
CA ASN A 131 6.14 11.14 -8.97
C ASN A 131 6.66 9.70 -8.79
N MET A 132 6.43 9.09 -7.63
CA MET A 132 6.80 7.69 -7.36
C MET A 132 6.05 6.73 -8.27
N ALA A 133 4.72 6.84 -8.35
CA ALA A 133 3.89 6.02 -9.23
C ALA A 133 4.32 6.13 -10.70
N LYS A 134 4.55 7.37 -11.15
CA LYS A 134 4.97 7.66 -12.53
C LYS A 134 6.35 7.11 -12.84
N ASN A 135 7.30 7.16 -11.90
CA ASN A 135 8.65 6.65 -12.10
C ASN A 135 8.66 5.13 -12.17
N LEU A 136 7.94 4.44 -11.28
CA LEU A 136 7.82 2.98 -11.32
C LEU A 136 7.27 2.46 -12.65
N LEU A 137 6.24 3.10 -13.19
CA LEU A 137 5.63 2.69 -14.47
C LEU A 137 6.42 3.13 -15.71
N ARG A 138 7.45 3.99 -15.56
CA ARG A 138 8.31 4.42 -16.67
C ARG A 138 9.41 3.41 -16.98
N GLU A 139 9.80 2.59 -16.01
CA GLU A 139 10.86 1.57 -16.19
C GLU A 139 10.36 0.42 -17.07
N GLU A 140 9.18 -0.11 -16.78
CA GLU A 140 8.43 -1.05 -17.61
C GLU A 140 7.00 -1.15 -17.05
N VAL A 141 5.97 -1.27 -17.89
CA VAL A 141 4.61 -1.56 -17.40
C VAL A 141 4.45 -3.08 -17.38
N SER A 142 4.80 -3.66 -16.24
CA SER A 142 4.58 -5.07 -15.92
C SER A 142 3.61 -5.16 -14.75
N TRP A 143 3.12 -6.37 -14.48
CA TRP A 143 2.27 -6.63 -13.34
C TRP A 143 2.89 -6.23 -12.00
N ARG A 144 4.21 -6.48 -11.90
CA ARG A 144 5.00 -6.10 -10.74
C ARG A 144 5.05 -4.59 -10.53
N THR A 145 5.24 -3.81 -11.59
CA THR A 145 5.28 -2.34 -11.47
C THR A 145 3.88 -1.75 -11.27
N PHE A 146 2.83 -2.38 -11.79
CA PHE A 146 1.44 -2.03 -11.47
C PHE A 146 1.15 -2.14 -9.97
N PHE A 147 1.42 -3.30 -9.37
CA PHE A 147 1.17 -3.49 -7.94
C PHE A 147 2.08 -2.62 -7.06
N ARG A 148 3.37 -2.50 -7.39
CA ARG A 148 4.29 -1.61 -6.66
C ARG A 148 3.90 -0.14 -6.73
N SER A 149 3.23 0.29 -7.80
CA SER A 149 2.74 1.66 -7.92
C SER A 149 1.37 1.89 -7.29
N LEU A 150 0.66 0.82 -6.88
CA LEU A 150 -0.69 0.88 -6.33
C LEU A 150 -0.77 1.76 -5.09
N LYS A 151 0.12 1.58 -4.10
CA LYS A 151 0.12 2.40 -2.87
C LYS A 151 0.14 3.90 -3.15
N TYR A 152 0.99 4.31 -4.10
CA TYR A 152 1.11 5.70 -4.53
C TYR A 152 -0.09 6.18 -5.36
N ALA A 153 -0.65 5.30 -6.19
CA ALA A 153 -1.86 5.59 -6.96
C ALA A 153 -3.06 5.78 -6.02
N VAL A 154 -3.17 4.99 -4.96
CA VAL A 154 -4.22 5.10 -3.94
C VAL A 154 -4.14 6.44 -3.20
N SER A 155 -2.95 6.87 -2.75
CA SER A 155 -2.77 8.23 -2.18
C SER A 155 -3.24 9.33 -3.14
N CYS A 156 -2.94 9.16 -4.43
CA CYS A 156 -3.37 10.11 -5.46
C CYS A 156 -4.89 10.06 -5.71
N LEU A 157 -5.52 8.89 -5.66
CA LEU A 157 -6.98 8.76 -5.82
C LEU A 157 -7.74 9.40 -4.66
N LEU A 158 -7.18 9.30 -3.45
CA LEU A 158 -7.77 9.87 -2.25
C LEU A 158 -7.88 11.40 -2.31
N TYR A 159 -6.84 12.08 -2.81
CA TYR A 159 -6.74 13.56 -2.75
C TYR A 159 -6.72 14.27 -4.10
N SER A 160 -6.39 13.59 -5.20
CA SER A 160 -6.17 14.24 -6.50
C SER A 160 -6.32 13.30 -7.70
N GLU A 161 -7.49 12.69 -7.83
CA GLU A 161 -7.82 11.80 -8.95
C GLU A 161 -7.50 12.41 -10.33
N GLY A 162 -7.71 13.72 -10.48
CA GLY A 162 -7.41 14.47 -11.70
C GLY A 162 -5.95 14.38 -12.15
N ARG A 163 -4.98 14.22 -11.24
CA ARG A 163 -3.56 14.03 -11.59
C ARG A 163 -3.31 12.71 -12.30
N ILE A 164 -3.95 11.63 -11.85
CA ILE A 164 -3.88 10.32 -12.50
C ILE A 164 -4.49 10.40 -13.90
N LYS A 165 -5.70 10.97 -14.02
CA LYS A 165 -6.41 11.10 -15.29
C LYS A 165 -5.65 11.92 -16.33
N ARG A 166 -4.87 12.94 -15.92
CA ARG A 166 -4.05 13.76 -16.83
C ARG A 166 -2.76 13.06 -17.28
N SER A 167 -2.23 12.13 -16.49
CA SER A 167 -1.04 11.35 -16.86
C SER A 167 -1.31 10.49 -18.09
N LYS A 168 -0.33 10.35 -19.00
CA LYS A 168 -0.43 9.41 -20.12
C LYS A 168 -0.23 7.97 -19.66
N THR A 169 0.67 7.75 -18.70
CA THR A 169 1.05 6.42 -18.21
C THR A 169 0.02 5.89 -17.21
N LEU A 170 -0.28 6.66 -16.15
CA LEU A 170 -1.17 6.20 -15.07
C LEU A 170 -2.61 6.02 -15.54
N ARG A 171 -3.08 6.87 -16.47
CA ARG A 171 -4.44 6.81 -17.02
C ARG A 171 -4.77 5.48 -17.69
N ARG A 172 -3.79 4.78 -18.25
CA ARG A 172 -4.01 3.46 -18.87
C ARG A 172 -4.46 2.42 -17.85
N LEU A 173 -4.04 2.58 -16.60
CA LEU A 173 -4.32 1.67 -15.48
C LEU A 173 -5.37 2.24 -14.53
N TYR A 174 -5.93 3.42 -14.84
CA TYR A 174 -6.81 4.16 -13.94
C TYR A 174 -8.04 3.35 -13.53
N ASN A 175 -8.68 2.63 -14.45
CA ASN A 175 -9.86 1.83 -14.12
C ASN A 175 -9.51 0.74 -13.09
N LEU A 176 -8.35 0.09 -13.24
CA LEU A 176 -7.89 -0.92 -12.28
C LEU A 176 -7.53 -0.31 -10.94
N TYR A 177 -6.80 0.82 -10.92
CA TYR A 177 -6.50 1.51 -9.67
C TYR A 177 -7.77 1.98 -8.96
N GLN A 178 -8.76 2.49 -9.72
CA GLN A 178 -10.01 2.97 -9.15
C GLN A 178 -10.84 1.81 -8.57
N MET A 179 -10.87 0.67 -9.26
CA MET A 179 -11.52 -0.54 -8.78
C MET A 179 -10.85 -1.04 -7.49
N LEU A 180 -9.54 -1.28 -7.52
CA LEU A 180 -8.77 -1.70 -6.34
C LEU A 180 -8.93 -0.73 -5.17
N TYR A 181 -8.89 0.59 -5.44
CA TYR A 181 -9.12 1.60 -4.41
C TYR A 181 -10.50 1.47 -3.74
N LYS A 182 -11.56 1.25 -4.52
CA LYS A 182 -12.91 1.03 -3.99
C LYS A 182 -12.98 -0.27 -3.17
N ASP A 183 -12.27 -1.29 -3.62
CA ASP A 183 -12.21 -2.59 -2.94
C ASP A 183 -11.45 -2.49 -1.62
N LEU A 184 -10.31 -1.79 -1.58
CA LEU A 184 -9.59 -1.50 -0.34
C LEU A 184 -10.44 -0.71 0.66
N LEU A 185 -11.23 0.27 0.20
CA LEU A 185 -12.19 0.99 1.05
C LEU A 185 -13.29 0.08 1.61
N LEU A 186 -13.75 -0.88 0.81
CA LEU A 186 -14.76 -1.84 1.24
C LEU A 186 -14.19 -2.83 2.28
N ILE A 187 -12.94 -3.28 2.10
CA ILE A 187 -12.21 -4.09 3.10
C ILE A 187 -12.05 -3.30 4.40
N GLU A 188 -11.62 -2.04 4.32
CA GLU A 188 -11.40 -1.18 5.49
C GLU A 188 -12.67 -1.03 6.32
N ARG A 189 -13.81 -0.82 5.65
CA ARG A 189 -15.13 -0.64 6.26
C ARG A 189 -15.83 -1.93 6.67
N SER A 190 -15.29 -3.09 6.30
CA SER A 190 -15.90 -4.36 6.67
C SER A 190 -15.81 -4.61 8.17
N ASP A 191 -16.90 -5.13 8.73
CA ASP A 191 -16.96 -5.58 10.12
C ASP A 191 -16.17 -6.89 10.22
N GLY A 192 -15.04 -6.85 10.92
CA GLY A 192 -14.18 -8.01 11.10
C GLY A 192 -12.83 -7.63 11.67
N ASP A 193 -12.16 -8.60 12.29
CA ASP A 193 -10.82 -8.41 12.81
C ASP A 193 -9.78 -8.35 11.68
N TRP A 194 -8.51 -8.15 12.06
CA TRP A 194 -7.43 -8.11 11.07
C TRP A 194 -7.26 -9.43 10.31
N SER A 195 -7.49 -10.58 10.95
CA SER A 195 -7.37 -11.89 10.30
C SER A 195 -8.36 -11.99 9.14
N PHE A 196 -9.61 -11.58 9.38
CA PHE A 196 -10.64 -11.50 8.37
C PHE A 196 -10.26 -10.55 7.22
N LYS A 197 -9.87 -9.30 7.53
CA LYS A 197 -9.48 -8.32 6.49
C LYS A 197 -8.27 -8.78 5.69
N SER A 198 -7.33 -9.47 6.33
CA SER A 198 -6.18 -10.07 5.66
C SER A 198 -6.58 -11.17 4.67
N ASN A 199 -7.59 -11.98 4.99
CA ASN A 199 -8.18 -12.94 4.04
C ASN A 199 -8.86 -12.24 2.86
N LEU A 200 -9.53 -11.11 3.09
CA LEU A 200 -10.14 -10.33 2.01
C LEU A 200 -9.07 -9.77 1.05
N LEU A 201 -7.95 -9.25 1.58
CA LEU A 201 -6.81 -8.81 0.75
C LEU A 201 -6.23 -9.97 -0.08
N ALA A 202 -6.13 -11.18 0.49
CA ALA A 202 -5.70 -12.37 -0.23
C ALA A 202 -6.64 -12.75 -1.39
N THR A 203 -7.94 -12.60 -1.15
CA THR A 203 -8.98 -12.88 -2.13
C THR A 203 -9.00 -11.86 -3.26
N GLU A 204 -8.83 -10.59 -2.91
CA GLU A 204 -8.69 -9.49 -3.87
C GLU A 204 -7.45 -9.69 -4.76
N ALA A 205 -6.31 -10.05 -4.17
CA ALA A 205 -5.09 -10.36 -4.91
C ALA A 205 -5.30 -11.49 -5.93
N LEU A 206 -5.97 -12.57 -5.50
CA LEU A 206 -6.28 -13.71 -6.35
C LEU A 206 -7.25 -13.33 -7.48
N ALA A 207 -8.30 -12.56 -7.16
CA ALA A 207 -9.30 -12.13 -8.13
C ALA A 207 -8.66 -11.29 -9.24
N VAL A 208 -7.84 -10.33 -8.83
CA VAL A 208 -7.14 -9.42 -9.73
C VAL A 208 -6.14 -10.19 -10.61
N LEU A 209 -5.43 -11.18 -10.06
CA LEU A 209 -4.57 -12.08 -10.85
C LEU A 209 -5.35 -12.92 -11.86
N SER A 210 -6.55 -13.38 -11.50
CA SER A 210 -7.38 -14.22 -12.38
C SER A 210 -7.98 -13.47 -13.57
N LEU A 211 -8.09 -12.14 -13.47
CA LEU A 211 -8.64 -11.27 -14.51
C LEU A 211 -7.61 -10.87 -15.56
N VAL A 212 -6.35 -11.24 -15.39
CA VAL A 212 -5.25 -10.76 -16.21
C VAL A 212 -4.56 -11.93 -16.90
N ASP A 213 -4.44 -11.83 -18.22
CA ASP A 213 -3.54 -12.70 -18.97
C ASP A 213 -2.10 -12.28 -18.68
N LEU A 214 -1.47 -12.91 -17.69
CA LEU A 214 -0.11 -12.59 -17.27
C LEU A 214 0.90 -12.75 -18.42
N LYS A 215 0.70 -13.76 -19.27
CA LYS A 215 1.60 -14.05 -20.39
C LYS A 215 1.52 -12.93 -21.42
N ARG A 216 0.31 -12.59 -21.88
CA ARG A 216 0.13 -11.51 -22.86
C ARG A 216 0.46 -10.15 -22.26
N THR A 217 0.19 -9.94 -20.98
CA THR A 217 0.56 -8.70 -20.29
C THR A 217 2.06 -8.45 -20.31
N TRP A 218 2.84 -9.51 -20.14
CA TRP A 218 4.30 -9.48 -20.23
C TRP A 218 4.78 -9.22 -21.66
N GLU A 219 4.24 -9.97 -22.63
CA GLU A 219 4.61 -9.88 -24.05
C GLU A 219 4.26 -8.50 -24.64
N GLU A 220 3.09 -7.96 -24.31
CA GLU A 220 2.56 -6.71 -24.86
C GLU A 220 2.94 -5.46 -24.04
N LYS A 221 3.57 -5.64 -22.87
CA LYS A 221 3.92 -4.57 -21.91
C LYS A 221 2.75 -3.65 -21.57
N THR A 222 1.55 -4.23 -21.50
CA THR A 222 0.29 -3.56 -21.14
C THR A 222 -0.60 -4.58 -20.46
N VAL A 223 -1.47 -4.16 -19.52
CA VAL A 223 -2.38 -5.10 -18.86
C VAL A 223 -3.41 -5.61 -19.86
N VAL A 224 -3.46 -6.93 -20.03
CA VAL A 224 -4.40 -7.65 -20.89
C VAL A 224 -5.36 -8.44 -20.01
N PHE A 225 -6.66 -8.24 -20.19
CA PHE A 225 -7.67 -8.95 -19.41
C PHE A 225 -7.98 -10.34 -20.00
N ARG A 226 -8.22 -11.31 -19.12
CA ARG A 226 -8.76 -12.64 -19.44
C ARG A 226 -9.78 -13.00 -18.38
N GLU A 227 -10.96 -13.42 -18.81
CA GLU A 227 -11.96 -13.96 -17.88
C GLU A 227 -11.64 -15.43 -17.61
N ASN A 228 -11.25 -15.75 -16.37
CA ASN A 228 -10.90 -17.12 -15.97
C ASN A 228 -11.49 -17.52 -14.61
N TRP A 229 -12.81 -17.36 -14.49
CA TRP A 229 -13.55 -17.53 -13.25
C TRP A 229 -13.57 -18.95 -12.68
N GLY A 230 -13.56 -19.97 -13.54
CA GLY A 230 -13.52 -21.37 -13.10
C GLY A 230 -12.22 -21.70 -12.35
N GLU A 231 -11.09 -21.23 -12.85
CA GLU A 231 -9.79 -21.42 -12.21
C GLU A 231 -9.67 -20.58 -10.93
N PHE A 232 -10.22 -19.36 -10.92
CA PHE A 232 -10.30 -18.52 -9.72
C PHE A 232 -11.02 -19.24 -8.56
N MET A 233 -12.22 -19.77 -8.79
CA MET A 233 -13.00 -20.42 -7.73
C MET A 233 -12.29 -21.66 -7.17
N LEU A 234 -11.71 -22.50 -8.04
CA LEU A 234 -10.96 -23.68 -7.62
C LEU A 234 -9.75 -23.33 -6.75
N ILE A 235 -9.00 -22.28 -7.12
CA ILE A 235 -7.85 -21.83 -6.33
C ILE A 235 -8.32 -21.19 -5.02
N ALA A 236 -9.40 -20.42 -5.04
CA ALA A 236 -9.96 -19.81 -3.82
C ALA A 236 -10.42 -20.87 -2.81
N GLU A 237 -11.06 -21.96 -3.28
CA GLU A 237 -11.43 -23.10 -2.44
C GLU A 237 -10.19 -23.79 -1.85
N HIS A 238 -9.19 -24.05 -2.69
CA HIS A 238 -7.94 -24.69 -2.26
C HIS A 238 -7.17 -23.88 -1.21
N LEU A 239 -7.25 -22.55 -1.29
CA LEU A 239 -6.61 -21.62 -0.34
C LEU A 239 -7.49 -21.27 0.87
N GLU A 240 -8.64 -21.94 1.02
CA GLU A 240 -9.61 -21.71 2.08
C GLU A 240 -10.06 -20.24 2.16
N LEU A 241 -10.28 -19.63 0.99
CA LEU A 241 -10.76 -18.26 0.85
C LEU A 241 -12.29 -18.20 0.66
N THR A 242 -12.98 -19.33 0.43
CA THR A 242 -14.40 -19.39 0.05
C THR A 242 -15.43 -19.40 1.18
N GLY A 243 -15.03 -19.07 2.41
CA GLY A 243 -15.96 -18.99 3.54
C GLY A 243 -17.13 -18.03 3.30
N GLU A 244 -18.28 -18.28 3.95
CA GLU A 244 -19.50 -17.48 3.76
C GLU A 244 -19.31 -15.97 4.04
N ASP A 245 -18.37 -15.66 4.93
CA ASP A 245 -17.99 -14.31 5.34
C ASP A 245 -17.13 -13.58 4.30
N ASN A 246 -16.57 -14.30 3.33
CA ASN A 246 -15.76 -13.70 2.27
C ASN A 246 -16.62 -13.19 1.11
N PHE A 247 -17.26 -12.05 1.34
CA PHE A 247 -18.18 -11.43 0.39
C PHE A 247 -17.52 -11.00 -0.92
N PHE A 248 -16.19 -10.86 -0.97
CA PHE A 248 -15.49 -10.44 -2.19
C PHE A 248 -15.69 -11.43 -3.32
N ILE A 249 -15.76 -12.73 -3.03
CA ILE A 249 -16.03 -13.76 -4.04
C ILE A 249 -17.41 -13.54 -4.68
N LYS A 250 -18.42 -13.18 -3.87
CA LYS A 250 -19.78 -12.88 -4.35
C LYS A 250 -19.82 -11.58 -5.16
N ILE A 251 -19.14 -10.53 -4.68
CA ILE A 251 -19.03 -9.25 -5.40
C ILE A 251 -18.36 -9.47 -6.75
N TRP A 252 -17.26 -10.19 -6.77
CA TRP A 252 -16.51 -10.46 -7.97
C TRP A 252 -17.34 -11.29 -8.96
N ALA A 253 -18.05 -12.32 -8.51
CA ALA A 253 -18.94 -13.11 -9.37
C ALA A 253 -20.06 -12.25 -10.00
N SER A 254 -20.47 -11.16 -9.35
CA SER A 254 -21.49 -10.23 -9.86
C SER A 254 -20.98 -9.12 -10.79
N ARG A 255 -19.65 -8.95 -10.92
CA ARG A 255 -19.04 -7.94 -11.81
C ARG A 255 -18.89 -8.42 -13.25
N VAL A 256 -19.27 -9.67 -13.52
CA VAL A 256 -19.28 -10.34 -14.83
C VAL A 256 -20.65 -10.22 -15.46
#